data_AF-A0A3B9Y4Y5-F1
#
_entry.id   AF-A0A3B9Y4Y5-F1
#
_cell.length_a   1.000
_cell.length_b   1.000
_cell.length_c   1.000
_cell.angle_alpha   90.00
_cell.angle_beta   90.00
_cell.angle_gamma   90.00
#
_symmetry.space_group_name_H-M   'P 1'
#
loop_
_entity.id
_entity.type
_entity.pdbx_description
1 polymer ?
#
loop_
_entity_poly.entity_id
_entity_poly.type
_entity_poly.pdbx_seq_one_letter_code
_entity_poly.pdbx_strand_id
1 'polypeptide(L)'
;MASYYETYQELERVANSVSLSHAGRAVEQFVKQNVEAWKEGEYTGHEEAVHVQVQDFLMNGVRRINWTMVYDTLRGERRTLGKADELTGLVYSLLQSVVANAEYLTEADTMLRDWLQDQCITWVESRDARKYQSQIAVFANRVLEVYFGVVNWKQVASALRSE
;
A
#
# COMPACT_ATOMS: atom_id res chain seq x y z
N MET A 1 8.90 12.80 17.28
CA MET A 1 8.42 11.48 16.86
C MET A 1 7.62 10.94 18.03
N ALA A 2 6.32 10.77 17.84
CA ALA A 2 5.43 10.14 18.81
C ALA A 2 5.65 8.64 18.77
N SER A 3 5.64 8.01 19.93
CA SER A 3 5.59 6.56 20.07
C SER A 3 4.29 5.99 19.48
N TYR A 4 4.28 4.67 19.26
CA TYR A 4 3.05 3.94 18.92
C TYR A 4 1.91 4.21 19.89
N TYR A 5 2.22 4.29 21.18
CA TYR A 5 1.23 4.52 22.21
C TYR A 5 0.63 5.93 22.12
N GLU A 6 1.46 6.95 21.88
CA GLU A 6 0.98 8.33 21.68
C GLU A 6 0.16 8.48 20.40
N THR A 7 0.54 7.77 19.32
CA THR A 7 -0.25 7.73 18.08
C THR A 7 -1.60 7.05 18.31
N TYR A 8 -1.63 5.98 19.08
CA TYR A 8 -2.86 5.30 19.48
C TYR A 8 -3.76 6.23 20.31
N GLN A 9 -3.22 6.94 21.31
CA GLN A 9 -3.97 7.92 22.10
C GLN A 9 -4.54 9.05 21.24
N GLU A 10 -3.82 9.48 20.20
CA GLU A 10 -4.33 10.50 19.28
C GLU A 10 -5.52 9.97 18.47
N LEU A 11 -5.44 8.72 17.98
CA LEU A 11 -6.54 8.05 17.28
C LEU A 11 -7.77 7.89 18.18
N GLU A 12 -7.58 7.53 19.45
CA GLU A 12 -8.66 7.50 20.45
C GLU A 12 -9.27 8.89 20.65
N ARG A 13 -8.45 9.93 20.75
CA ARG A 13 -8.94 11.32 20.89
C ARG A 13 -9.75 11.75 19.68
N VAL A 14 -9.26 11.47 18.46
CA VAL A 14 -9.98 11.76 17.22
C VAL A 14 -11.32 11.02 17.18
N ALA A 15 -11.33 9.73 17.49
CA ALA A 15 -12.55 8.93 17.51
C ALA A 15 -13.59 9.47 18.52
N ASN A 16 -13.14 9.97 19.68
CA ASN A 16 -14.00 10.52 20.73
C ASN A 16 -14.38 12.00 20.52
N SER A 17 -13.75 12.72 19.60
CA SER A 17 -14.00 14.15 19.35
C SER A 17 -15.31 14.44 18.61
N VAL A 18 -15.91 13.42 18.00
CA VAL A 18 -17.12 13.53 17.16
C VAL A 18 -18.16 12.47 17.57
N SER A 19 -19.39 12.59 17.05
CA SER A 19 -20.42 11.57 17.29
C SER A 19 -20.01 10.21 16.69
N LEU A 20 -20.51 9.12 17.29
CA LEU A 20 -20.25 7.75 16.84
C LEU A 20 -20.51 7.53 15.34
N SER A 21 -21.56 8.16 14.80
CA SER A 21 -21.90 8.12 13.38
C SER A 21 -20.84 8.72 12.45
N HIS A 22 -20.00 9.63 12.95
CA HIS A 22 -18.94 10.31 12.20
C HIS A 22 -17.52 9.87 12.58
N ALA A 23 -17.35 9.17 13.70
CA ALA A 23 -16.05 8.77 14.24
C ALA A 23 -15.18 8.00 13.22
N GLY A 24 -15.76 7.04 12.49
CA GLY A 24 -15.03 6.30 11.45
C GLY A 24 -14.44 7.20 10.37
N ARG A 25 -15.21 8.19 9.89
CA ARG A 25 -14.72 9.14 8.88
C ARG A 25 -13.62 10.05 9.45
N ALA A 26 -13.74 10.49 10.70
CA ALA A 26 -12.73 11.33 11.34
C ALA A 26 -11.39 10.59 11.48
N VAL A 27 -11.44 9.32 11.92
CA VAL A 27 -10.26 8.45 12.02
C VAL A 27 -9.65 8.20 10.64
N GLU A 28 -10.47 7.86 9.64
CA GLU A 28 -10.01 7.68 8.26
C GLU A 28 -9.29 8.93 7.73
N GLN A 29 -9.89 10.10 7.91
CA GLN A 29 -9.33 11.37 7.45
C GLN A 29 -8.01 11.68 8.15
N PHE A 30 -7.94 11.49 9.46
CA PHE A 30 -6.71 11.69 10.23
C PHE A 30 -5.58 10.80 9.71
N VAL A 31 -5.84 9.50 9.52
CA VAL A 31 -4.84 8.56 9.01
C VAL A 31 -4.39 8.96 7.61
N LYS A 32 -5.33 9.23 6.69
CA LYS A 32 -5.00 9.63 5.31
C LYS A 32 -4.16 10.90 5.26
N GLN A 33 -4.50 11.91 6.05
CA GLN A 33 -3.74 13.17 6.11
C GLN A 33 -2.29 12.93 6.58
N ASN A 34 -2.07 12.11 7.59
CA ASN A 34 -0.73 11.76 8.06
C ASN A 34 0.06 10.98 7.00
N VAL A 35 -0.58 10.06 6.26
CA VAL A 35 0.07 9.33 5.17
C VAL A 35 0.45 10.27 4.01
N GLU A 36 -0.43 11.19 3.60
CA GLU A 36 -0.12 12.15 2.53
C GLU A 36 1.01 13.11 2.93
N ALA A 37 0.95 13.68 4.15
CA ALA A 37 2.01 14.52 4.67
C ALA A 37 3.36 13.77 4.74
N TRP A 38 3.36 12.51 5.18
CA TRP A 38 4.56 11.67 5.20
C TRP A 38 5.11 11.36 3.80
N LYS A 39 4.25 11.19 2.78
CA LYS A 39 4.67 11.01 1.38
C LYS A 39 5.39 12.24 0.84
N GLU A 40 4.93 13.44 1.19
CA GLU A 40 5.57 14.71 0.86
C GLU A 40 6.83 14.96 1.73
N GLY A 41 6.97 14.16 2.79
CA GLY A 41 8.05 14.20 3.77
C GLY A 41 7.92 15.37 4.72
N GLU A 42 6.70 15.85 4.92
CA GLU A 42 6.36 16.74 6.01
C GLU A 42 6.43 15.99 7.35
N TYR A 43 6.72 16.74 8.41
CA TYR A 43 6.70 16.18 9.76
C TYR A 43 5.26 16.05 10.23
N THR A 44 4.90 14.84 10.64
CA THR A 44 3.56 14.50 11.15
C THR A 44 3.58 14.26 12.64
N GLY A 45 4.76 13.95 13.20
CA GLY A 45 4.89 13.41 14.54
C GLY A 45 4.51 11.94 14.65
N HIS A 46 3.95 11.31 13.61
CA HIS A 46 3.46 9.92 13.63
C HIS A 46 4.22 9.03 12.63
N GLU A 47 5.45 9.40 12.30
CA GLU A 47 6.19 8.82 11.17
C GLU A 47 6.38 7.31 11.30
N GLU A 48 6.62 6.80 12.51
CA GLU A 48 6.86 5.36 12.76
C GLU A 48 5.61 4.54 12.45
N ALA A 49 4.45 4.98 12.95
CA ALA A 49 3.18 4.31 12.75
C ALA A 49 2.73 4.37 11.28
N VAL A 50 2.92 5.53 10.63
CA VAL A 50 2.65 5.69 9.20
C VAL A 50 3.55 4.77 8.38
N HIS A 51 4.86 4.72 8.69
CA HIS A 51 5.82 3.88 7.99
C HIS A 51 5.40 2.41 8.03
N VAL A 52 5.09 1.88 9.23
CA VAL A 52 4.70 0.47 9.37
C VAL A 52 3.37 0.18 8.69
N GLN A 53 2.36 1.05 8.83
CA GLN A 53 1.08 0.85 8.14
C GLN A 53 1.24 0.81 6.62
N VAL A 54 1.99 1.76 6.05
CA VAL A 54 2.24 1.84 4.61
C VAL A 54 3.00 0.60 4.15
N GLN A 55 4.06 0.22 4.86
CA GLN A 55 4.84 -0.98 4.55
C GLN A 55 3.97 -2.24 4.58
N ASP A 56 3.14 -2.42 5.61
CA ASP A 56 2.24 -3.57 5.72
C ASP A 56 1.22 -3.62 4.57
N PHE A 57 0.64 -2.49 4.20
CA PHE A 57 -0.28 -2.42 3.06
C PHE A 57 0.41 -2.79 1.75
N LEU A 58 1.61 -2.27 1.51
CA LEU A 58 2.40 -2.59 0.31
C LEU A 58 2.80 -4.07 0.27
N MET A 59 3.32 -4.61 1.36
CA MET A 59 3.74 -6.02 1.43
C MET A 59 2.56 -6.96 1.25
N ASN A 60 1.40 -6.63 1.83
CA ASN A 60 0.19 -7.42 1.63
C ASN A 60 -0.38 -7.26 0.21
N GLY A 61 -0.31 -6.07 -0.38
CA GLY A 61 -0.66 -5.83 -1.78
C GLY A 61 0.20 -6.70 -2.72
N VAL A 62 1.51 -6.73 -2.49
CA VAL A 62 2.45 -7.56 -3.26
C VAL A 62 2.13 -9.06 -3.14
N ARG A 63 1.79 -9.55 -1.94
CA ARG A 63 1.40 -10.95 -1.72
C ARG A 63 0.09 -11.34 -2.40
N ARG A 64 -0.82 -10.38 -2.64
CA ARG A 64 -2.13 -10.63 -3.25
C ARG A 64 -2.10 -10.68 -4.78
N ILE A 65 -1.02 -10.24 -5.41
CA ILE A 65 -0.86 -10.31 -6.87
C ILE A 65 -0.85 -11.77 -7.32
N ASN A 66 -1.57 -12.05 -8.40
CA ASN A 66 -1.47 -13.34 -9.07
C ASN A 66 -0.21 -13.38 -9.94
N TRP A 67 0.93 -13.74 -9.34
CA TRP A 67 2.24 -13.75 -9.99
C TRP A 67 2.32 -14.69 -11.19
N THR A 68 1.67 -15.86 -11.11
CA THR A 68 1.57 -16.79 -12.24
C THR A 68 0.90 -16.10 -13.44
N MET A 69 -0.17 -15.34 -13.20
CA MET A 69 -0.84 -14.60 -14.28
C MET A 69 0.03 -13.47 -14.85
N VAL A 70 0.81 -12.77 -14.03
CA VAL A 70 1.77 -11.75 -14.48
C VAL A 70 2.80 -12.40 -15.40
N TYR A 71 3.38 -13.51 -14.99
CA TYR A 71 4.40 -14.24 -15.71
C TYR A 71 3.91 -14.82 -17.05
N ASP A 72 2.77 -15.51 -17.04
CA ASP A 72 2.15 -16.05 -18.26
C ASP A 72 1.86 -14.94 -19.28
N THR A 73 1.51 -13.75 -18.78
CA THR A 73 1.28 -12.57 -19.63
C THR A 73 2.59 -12.02 -20.19
N LEU A 74 3.68 -11.95 -19.41
CA LEU A 74 4.99 -11.48 -19.88
C LEU A 74 5.59 -12.37 -20.97
N ARG A 75 5.29 -13.68 -20.97
CA ARG A 75 5.73 -14.63 -22.00
C ARG A 75 4.87 -14.69 -23.25
N GLY A 76 3.78 -13.92 -23.31
CA GLY A 76 2.79 -14.04 -24.38
C GLY A 76 2.03 -15.37 -24.37
N GLU A 77 2.12 -16.15 -23.29
CA GLU A 77 1.51 -17.47 -23.11
C GLU A 77 0.09 -17.40 -22.55
N ARG A 78 -0.52 -16.22 -22.51
CA ARG A 78 -1.85 -15.95 -21.92
C ARG A 78 -2.97 -16.67 -22.66
N ARG A 79 -3.07 -17.98 -22.47
CA ARG A 79 -4.19 -18.82 -22.89
C ARG A 79 -5.25 -18.73 -21.82
N THR A 80 -6.24 -17.84 -22.02
CA THR A 80 -7.56 -17.92 -21.37
C THR A 80 -7.55 -17.99 -19.83
N LEU A 81 -6.60 -17.35 -19.15
CA LEU A 81 -6.74 -17.05 -17.73
C LEU A 81 -7.59 -15.77 -17.61
N GLY A 82 -8.63 -15.80 -16.77
CA GLY A 82 -9.73 -14.83 -16.72
C GLY A 82 -9.35 -13.35 -16.55
N LYS A 83 -10.30 -12.47 -16.23
CA LYS A 83 -10.01 -11.04 -16.07
C LYS A 83 -9.03 -10.85 -14.90
N ALA A 84 -7.84 -10.29 -15.16
CA ALA A 84 -6.89 -9.93 -14.11
C ALA A 84 -7.54 -8.94 -13.14
N ASP A 85 -7.28 -9.11 -11.85
CA ASP A 85 -7.58 -8.05 -10.89
C ASP A 85 -6.72 -6.81 -11.17
N GLU A 86 -7.14 -5.68 -10.60
CA GLU A 86 -6.54 -4.39 -10.87
C GLU A 86 -5.06 -4.30 -10.47
N LEU A 87 -4.67 -4.89 -9.34
CA LEU A 87 -3.29 -4.88 -8.87
C LEU A 87 -2.39 -5.71 -9.78
N THR A 88 -2.87 -6.87 -10.23
CA THR A 88 -2.19 -7.73 -11.19
C THR A 88 -1.99 -7.00 -12.53
N GLY A 89 -2.96 -6.20 -12.99
CA GLY A 89 -2.84 -5.39 -14.21
C GLY A 89 -1.82 -4.25 -14.11
N LEU A 90 -1.70 -3.61 -12.95
CA LEU A 90 -0.69 -2.56 -12.71
C LEU A 90 0.73 -3.12 -12.71
N VAL A 91 0.92 -4.28 -12.07
CA VAL A 91 2.23 -4.95 -11.99
C VAL A 91 2.69 -5.40 -13.37
N TYR A 92 1.77 -5.87 -14.22
CA TYR A 92 2.08 -6.11 -15.62
C TYR A 92 2.62 -4.87 -16.34
N SER A 93 1.93 -3.74 -16.21
CA SER A 93 2.33 -2.48 -16.86
C SER A 93 3.70 -2.00 -16.37
N LEU A 94 3.96 -2.13 -15.07
CA LEU A 94 5.25 -1.85 -14.44
C LEU A 94 6.35 -2.77 -15.03
N LEU A 95 6.11 -4.07 -15.08
CA LEU A 95 7.12 -5.05 -15.46
C LEU A 95 7.39 -5.11 -16.96
N GLN A 96 6.42 -4.79 -17.83
CA GLN A 96 6.69 -4.63 -19.26
C GLN A 96 7.79 -3.59 -19.54
N SER A 97 7.88 -2.54 -18.71
CA SER A 97 8.91 -1.52 -18.86
C SER A 97 10.30 -1.96 -18.38
N VAL A 98 10.37 -3.00 -17.54
CA VAL A 98 11.60 -3.46 -16.87
C VAL A 98 12.11 -4.78 -17.48
N VAL A 99 11.22 -5.61 -18.00
CA VAL A 99 11.47 -7.01 -18.35
C VAL A 99 11.22 -7.23 -19.84
N ALA A 100 12.10 -6.70 -20.69
CA ALA A 100 12.05 -6.96 -22.13
C ALA A 100 12.60 -8.36 -22.51
N ASN A 101 13.33 -9.06 -21.62
CA ASN A 101 14.14 -10.24 -21.97
C ASN A 101 14.02 -11.46 -21.03
N ALA A 102 13.04 -11.56 -20.11
CA ALA A 102 12.97 -12.68 -19.15
C ALA A 102 12.10 -13.87 -19.61
N GLU A 103 12.15 -14.23 -20.89
CA GLU A 103 11.27 -15.27 -21.46
C GLU A 103 11.48 -16.67 -20.85
N TYR A 104 12.56 -16.99 -20.11
CA TYR A 104 12.89 -18.39 -19.78
C TYR A 104 13.40 -18.69 -18.36
N LEU A 105 12.88 -18.04 -17.30
CA LEU A 105 13.20 -18.40 -15.91
C LEU A 105 12.02 -19.01 -15.16
N THR A 106 12.12 -20.28 -14.76
CA THR A 106 11.14 -20.98 -13.87
C THR A 106 11.07 -20.37 -12.47
N GLU A 107 12.07 -19.57 -12.07
CA GLU A 107 12.12 -18.86 -10.79
C GLU A 107 11.65 -17.40 -10.89
N ALA A 108 11.21 -16.96 -12.08
CA ALA A 108 10.87 -15.56 -12.32
C ALA A 108 9.75 -15.04 -11.41
N ASP A 109 8.76 -15.85 -11.03
CA ASP A 109 7.67 -15.42 -10.13
C ASP A 109 8.22 -14.95 -8.78
N THR A 110 9.14 -15.72 -8.20
CA THR A 110 9.82 -15.37 -6.95
C THR A 110 10.69 -14.14 -7.16
N MET A 111 11.50 -14.10 -8.22
CA MET A 111 12.39 -12.96 -8.49
C MET A 111 11.63 -11.65 -8.76
N LEU A 112 10.51 -11.69 -9.50
CA LEU A 112 9.68 -10.53 -9.80
C LEU A 112 8.95 -10.03 -8.56
N ARG A 113 8.45 -10.96 -7.73
CA ARG A 113 7.85 -10.63 -6.45
C ARG A 113 8.87 -9.98 -5.52
N ASP A 114 10.02 -10.61 -5.34
CA ASP A 114 11.07 -10.14 -4.43
C ASP A 114 11.62 -8.79 -4.91
N TRP A 115 11.82 -8.61 -6.22
CA TRP A 115 12.15 -7.31 -6.81
C TRP A 115 11.09 -6.24 -6.48
N LEU A 116 9.80 -6.55 -6.66
CA LEU A 116 8.74 -5.58 -6.35
C LEU A 116 8.67 -5.26 -4.85
N GLN A 117 8.94 -6.24 -3.98
CA GLN A 117 9.06 -6.00 -2.54
C GLN A 117 10.20 -5.03 -2.24
N ASP A 118 11.39 -5.27 -2.81
CA ASP A 118 12.55 -4.39 -2.62
C ASP A 118 12.29 -2.97 -3.12
N GLN A 119 11.61 -2.82 -4.26
CA GLN A 119 11.22 -1.50 -4.77
C GLN A 119 10.22 -0.81 -3.84
N CYS A 120 9.26 -1.54 -3.27
CA CYS A 120 8.31 -1.00 -2.30
C CYS A 120 9.01 -0.57 -1.01
N ILE A 121 9.92 -1.39 -0.48
CA ILE A 121 10.72 -1.07 0.71
C ILE A 121 11.56 0.19 0.44
N THR A 122 12.25 0.24 -0.70
CA THR A 122 13.04 1.41 -1.11
C THR A 122 12.17 2.67 -1.17
N TRP A 123 10.95 2.57 -1.71
CA TRP A 123 10.00 3.68 -1.75
C TRP A 123 9.55 4.12 -0.35
N VAL A 124 9.31 3.18 0.57
CA VAL A 124 8.95 3.49 1.96
C VAL A 124 10.10 4.12 2.74
N GLU A 125 11.34 3.69 2.52
CA GLU A 125 12.49 4.17 3.27
C GLU A 125 13.05 5.49 2.70
N SER A 126 13.02 5.66 1.38
CA SER A 126 13.61 6.83 0.71
C SER A 126 12.58 7.94 0.50
N ARG A 127 12.76 9.06 1.22
CA ARG A 127 11.97 10.28 1.02
C ARG A 127 12.02 10.79 -0.43
N ASP A 128 13.17 10.65 -1.08
CA ASP A 128 13.31 11.10 -2.46
C ASP A 128 12.56 10.18 -3.43
N ALA A 129 12.61 8.85 -3.20
CA ALA A 129 11.85 7.89 -4.00
C ALA A 129 10.33 8.13 -3.95
N ARG A 130 9.81 8.65 -2.83
CA ARG A 130 8.39 9.02 -2.67
C ARG A 130 7.96 10.19 -3.55
N LYS A 131 8.87 11.14 -3.81
CA LYS A 131 8.57 12.36 -4.58
C LYS A 131 8.54 12.12 -6.08
N TYR A 132 9.27 11.12 -6.57
CA TYR A 132 9.30 10.81 -8.00
C TYR A 132 8.00 10.12 -8.45
N GLN A 133 7.40 10.60 -9.54
CA GLN A 133 6.27 9.94 -10.22
C GLN A 133 6.75 8.69 -11.00
N SER A 134 7.37 7.74 -10.30
CA SER A 134 7.74 6.45 -10.86
C SER A 134 6.53 5.53 -10.95
N GLN A 135 6.62 4.49 -11.79
CA GLN A 135 5.60 3.44 -11.83
C GLN A 135 5.46 2.72 -10.47
N ILE A 136 6.53 2.68 -9.66
CA ILE A 136 6.48 2.19 -8.27
C ILE A 136 5.64 3.11 -7.39
N ALA A 137 5.78 4.43 -7.51
CA ALA A 137 4.93 5.37 -6.79
C ALA A 137 3.45 5.24 -7.20
N VAL A 138 3.17 5.03 -8.49
CA VAL A 138 1.81 4.76 -8.98
C VAL A 138 1.25 3.48 -8.37
N PHE A 139 2.01 2.38 -8.39
CA PHE A 139 1.63 1.12 -7.77
C PHE A 139 1.38 1.29 -6.26
N ALA A 140 2.31 1.92 -5.55
CA ALA A 140 2.22 2.11 -4.11
C ALA A 140 0.98 2.93 -3.71
N ASN A 141 0.74 4.04 -4.40
CA ASN A 141 -0.45 4.87 -4.17
C ASN A 141 -1.74 4.09 -4.44
N ARG A 142 -1.78 3.27 -5.49
CA ARG A 142 -2.98 2.46 -5.77
C ARG A 142 -3.23 1.42 -4.69
N VAL A 143 -2.19 0.76 -4.20
CA VAL A 143 -2.33 -0.18 -3.08
C VAL A 143 -2.89 0.54 -1.85
N LEU A 144 -2.36 1.73 -1.50
CA LEU A 144 -2.89 2.52 -0.39
C LEU A 144 -4.36 2.88 -0.58
N GLU A 145 -4.76 3.33 -1.77
CA GLU A 145 -6.16 3.64 -2.10
C GLU A 145 -7.08 2.43 -1.92
N VAL A 146 -6.68 1.26 -2.45
CA VAL A 146 -7.46 0.02 -2.34
C VAL A 146 -7.61 -0.38 -0.87
N TYR A 147 -6.51 -0.40 -0.10
CA TYR A 147 -6.55 -0.79 1.31
C TYR A 147 -7.36 0.18 2.16
N PHE A 148 -7.16 1.49 2.00
CA PHE A 148 -7.98 2.48 2.71
C PHE A 148 -9.45 2.43 2.32
N GLY A 149 -9.78 2.04 1.09
CA GLY A 149 -11.16 1.87 0.62
C GLY A 149 -11.87 0.65 1.19
N VAL A 150 -11.14 -0.40 1.61
CA VAL A 150 -11.73 -1.63 2.16
C VAL A 150 -11.69 -1.73 3.67
N VAL A 151 -10.91 -0.88 4.35
CA VAL A 151 -10.90 -0.82 5.83
C VAL A 151 -12.29 -0.42 6.36
N ASN A 152 -12.82 -1.20 7.30
CA ASN A 152 -14.06 -0.86 7.98
C ASN A 152 -13.80 0.17 9.08
N TRP A 153 -13.70 1.44 8.70
CA TRP A 153 -13.40 2.54 9.62
C TRP A 153 -14.41 2.72 10.76
N LYS A 154 -15.66 2.29 10.56
CA LYS A 154 -16.66 2.28 11.64
C LYS A 154 -16.27 1.31 12.74
N GLN A 155 -15.83 0.10 12.38
CA GLN A 155 -15.36 -0.88 13.35
C GLN A 155 -14.06 -0.44 14.03
N VAL A 156 -13.13 0.17 13.27
CA VAL A 156 -11.90 0.74 13.85
C VAL A 156 -12.23 1.80 14.91
N ALA A 157 -13.13 2.74 14.59
CA ALA A 157 -13.55 3.76 15.54
C ALA A 157 -14.30 3.19 16.75
N SER A 158 -15.14 2.16 16.57
CA SER A 158 -15.80 1.46 17.67
C SER A 158 -14.77 0.84 18.63
N ALA A 159 -13.80 0.11 18.07
CA ALA A 159 -12.73 -0.52 18.83
C ALA A 159 -11.89 0.51 19.62
N LEU A 160 -11.55 1.65 19.00
CA LEU A 160 -10.85 2.76 19.67
C LEU A 160 -11.65 3.40 20.81
N ARG A 161 -12.98 3.31 20.78
CA ARG A 161 -13.86 3.84 21.83
C ARG A 161 -14.22 2.78 22.88
N SER A 162 -13.69 1.57 22.75
CA SER A 162 -14.07 0.41 23.56
C SER A 162 -15.58 0.10 23.52
N GLU A 163 -16.22 0.35 22.36
CA GLU A 163 -17.65 0.10 22.08
C GLU A 163 -17.84 -1.06 21.09
#